data_AF-A0A851H1X1-F1
#
_entry.id   AF-A0A851H1X1-F1
#
_cell.length_a   1.000
_cell.length_b   1.000
_cell.length_c   1.000
_cell.angle_alpha   90.00
_cell.angle_beta   90.00
_cell.angle_gamma   90.00
#
_symmetry.space_group_name_H-M   'P 1'
#
loop_
_entity.id
_entity.type
_entity.pdbx_description
1 polymer ?
#
loop_
_entity_poly.entity_id
_entity_poly.type
_entity_poly.pdbx_seq_one_letter_code
_entity_poly.pdbx_strand_id
1 'polypeptide(L)'
;MSQQQYRLVTRSDFDGLVCAVLLNELGMVNDIKFVHPKDMQDGKIEITERDITTNLPYVPGAYLAFDHHFSETLRNEQHANHIIDPAAPSAARVVYDHFGGKQAFPRISDEMMAAVDKADSAQFSREEILNPTGWVLLNYLMDARTGLGRFRNFTVSNYQLMMDLIGYCRDHSIEEILALPDVKERVDLYMQYQDQAREQITRCAKVHGNLVLLNLLLEETIYPANRFLVYAMYPECNISIHMMWGLNKQNIVFATGKSIIDRSSRTNVGALMLQYGGGGHEAAGTCQVSVDQYEDIRDELISRIRAQG
;
A
#
# COMPACT_ATOMS: atom_id res chain seq x y z
N MET A 1 12.25 -4.85 36.74
CA MET A 1 13.08 -5.14 35.56
C MET A 1 12.43 -4.43 34.40
N SER A 2 13.15 -3.58 33.66
CA SER A 2 12.58 -2.96 32.44
C SER A 2 12.27 -4.07 31.44
N GLN A 3 11.06 -4.08 30.90
CA GLN A 3 10.68 -4.98 29.82
C GLN A 3 11.62 -4.73 28.63
N GLN A 4 12.16 -5.80 28.04
CA GLN A 4 13.04 -5.67 26.88
C GLN A 4 12.24 -5.07 25.71
N GLN A 5 12.81 -4.05 25.07
CA GLN A 5 12.20 -3.34 23.95
C GLN A 5 12.93 -3.63 22.65
N TYR A 6 12.16 -3.63 21.56
CA TYR A 6 12.55 -4.05 20.23
C TYR A 6 12.50 -2.89 19.24
N ARG A 7 13.11 -3.08 18.07
CA ARG A 7 12.91 -2.22 16.90
C ARG A 7 11.81 -2.84 16.03
N LEU A 8 10.81 -2.07 15.65
CA LEU A 8 9.82 -2.48 14.67
C LEU A 8 10.34 -2.20 13.26
N VAL A 9 10.30 -3.19 12.38
CA VAL A 9 10.55 -3.03 10.95
C VAL A 9 9.25 -3.35 10.19
N THR A 10 8.70 -2.36 9.50
CA THR A 10 7.37 -2.49 8.88
C THR A 10 7.27 -1.65 7.61
N ARG A 11 6.12 -1.70 6.91
CA ARG A 11 5.84 -0.87 5.73
C ARG A 11 5.36 0.52 6.14
N SER A 12 5.64 1.52 5.31
CA SER A 12 5.10 2.87 5.48
C SER A 12 3.69 2.98 4.89
N ASP A 13 2.75 2.21 5.42
CA ASP A 13 1.33 2.23 5.07
C ASP A 13 0.45 2.12 6.31
N PHE A 14 -0.87 2.09 6.12
CA PHE A 14 -1.81 2.13 7.24
C PHE A 14 -1.72 0.87 8.13
N ASP A 15 -1.46 -0.30 7.55
CA ASP A 15 -1.26 -1.53 8.33
C ASP A 15 0.00 -1.46 9.19
N GLY A 16 1.12 -0.98 8.62
CA GLY A 16 2.34 -0.74 9.39
C GLY A 16 2.16 0.31 10.51
N LEU A 17 1.36 1.36 10.26
CA LEU A 17 1.00 2.35 11.28
C LEU A 17 0.25 1.70 12.45
N VAL A 18 -0.81 0.92 12.18
CA VAL A 18 -1.59 0.29 13.25
C VAL A 18 -0.78 -0.78 13.98
N CYS A 19 0.07 -1.55 13.28
CA CYS A 19 1.03 -2.46 13.94
C CYS A 19 1.92 -1.71 14.93
N ALA A 20 2.43 -0.53 14.56
CA ALA A 20 3.23 0.30 15.44
C ALA A 20 2.43 0.82 16.65
N VAL A 21 1.18 1.24 16.46
CA VAL A 21 0.29 1.65 17.56
C VAL A 21 0.08 0.51 18.55
N LEU A 22 -0.22 -0.70 18.08
CA LEU A 22 -0.42 -1.88 18.91
C LEU A 22 0.84 -2.25 19.72
N LEU A 23 1.99 -2.34 19.07
CA LEU A 23 3.24 -2.72 19.75
C LEU A 23 3.72 -1.63 20.72
N ASN A 24 3.42 -0.35 20.43
CA ASN A 24 3.70 0.77 21.33
C ASN A 24 2.76 0.78 22.54
N GLU A 25 1.48 0.41 22.39
CA GLU A 25 0.53 0.23 23.51
C GLU A 25 1.05 -0.80 24.53
N LEU A 26 1.70 -1.87 24.05
CA LEU A 26 2.32 -2.91 24.89
C LEU A 26 3.69 -2.51 25.45
N GLY A 27 4.22 -1.34 25.09
CA GLY A 27 5.57 -0.90 25.48
C GLY A 27 6.70 -1.76 24.90
N MET A 28 6.43 -2.53 23.84
CA MET A 28 7.36 -3.50 23.27
C MET A 28 8.40 -2.87 22.34
N VAL A 29 8.13 -1.70 21.77
CA VAL A 29 9.00 -1.09 20.76
C VAL A 29 9.55 0.25 21.24
N ASN A 30 10.78 0.55 20.85
CA ASN A 30 11.44 1.84 21.13
C ASN A 30 12.12 2.48 19.92
N ASP A 31 12.06 1.81 18.77
CA ASP A 31 12.56 2.28 17.49
C ASP A 31 11.68 1.69 16.39
N ILE A 32 11.51 2.41 15.28
CA ILE A 32 10.66 2.01 14.18
C ILE A 32 11.37 2.37 12.88
N LYS A 33 11.45 1.42 11.96
CA LYS A 33 12.03 1.59 10.64
C LYS A 33 11.03 1.17 9.57
N PHE A 34 10.64 2.13 8.73
CA PHE A 34 9.82 1.83 7.56
C PHE A 34 10.67 1.39 6.38
N VAL A 35 10.30 0.27 5.73
CA VAL A 35 11.03 -0.31 4.60
C VAL A 35 10.08 -0.81 3.52
N HIS A 36 10.61 -1.00 2.31
CA HIS A 36 9.86 -1.60 1.21
C HIS A 36 10.06 -3.14 1.20
N PRO A 37 9.03 -3.97 0.90
CA PRO A 37 9.15 -5.43 0.87
C PRO A 37 10.29 -5.95 -0.01
N LYS A 38 10.55 -5.27 -1.14
CA LYS A 38 11.67 -5.61 -2.03
C LYS A 38 13.04 -5.47 -1.35
N ASP A 39 13.23 -4.47 -0.49
CA ASP A 39 14.52 -4.29 0.17
C ASP A 39 14.78 -5.35 1.24
N MET A 40 13.72 -5.92 1.82
CA MET A 40 13.79 -7.12 2.66
C MET A 40 14.21 -8.34 1.82
N GLN A 41 13.54 -8.58 0.69
CA GLN A 41 13.84 -9.70 -0.23
C GLN A 41 15.25 -9.62 -0.82
N ASP A 42 15.72 -8.40 -1.14
CA ASP A 42 17.06 -8.15 -1.66
C ASP A 42 18.14 -8.22 -0.56
N GLY A 43 17.78 -8.46 0.71
CA GLY A 43 18.73 -8.55 1.83
C GLY A 43 19.41 -7.23 2.20
N LYS A 44 18.81 -6.09 1.85
CA LYS A 44 19.38 -4.76 2.11
C LYS A 44 19.08 -4.24 3.52
N ILE A 45 18.09 -4.83 4.19
CA ILE A 45 17.71 -4.47 5.54
C ILE A 45 18.31 -5.49 6.50
N GLU A 46 19.21 -5.03 7.36
CA GLU A 46 19.76 -5.85 8.44
C GLU A 46 18.68 -6.11 9.50
N ILE A 47 18.41 -7.41 9.74
CA ILE A 47 17.46 -7.92 10.73
C ILE A 47 18.23 -8.75 11.77
N THR A 48 17.90 -8.53 13.04
CA THR A 48 18.55 -9.12 14.21
C THR A 48 17.51 -9.59 15.23
N GLU A 49 17.95 -10.24 16.31
CA GLU A 49 17.08 -10.66 17.42
C GLU A 49 16.47 -9.49 18.22
N ARG A 50 16.82 -8.24 17.90
CA ARG A 50 16.17 -7.03 18.42
C ARG A 50 14.94 -6.64 17.59
N ASP A 51 14.67 -7.28 16.46
CA ASP A 51 13.68 -6.82 15.50
C ASP A 51 12.35 -7.57 15.59
N ILE A 52 11.26 -6.81 15.58
CA ILE A 52 9.93 -7.32 15.26
C ILE A 52 9.61 -6.87 13.84
N THR A 53 9.25 -7.79 12.95
CA THR A 53 8.80 -7.47 11.60
C THR A 53 7.29 -7.62 11.47
N THR A 54 6.63 -6.72 10.74
CA THR A 54 5.18 -6.83 10.46
C THR A 54 4.90 -6.51 9.00
N ASN A 55 4.02 -7.26 8.33
CA ASN A 55 3.63 -7.06 6.92
C ASN A 55 4.86 -6.97 5.99
N LEU A 56 5.84 -7.86 6.18
CA LEU A 56 7.06 -7.90 5.39
C LEU A 56 7.49 -9.34 5.17
N PRO A 57 8.15 -9.65 4.03
CA PRO A 57 8.70 -10.97 3.77
C PRO A 57 9.54 -11.48 4.94
N TYR A 58 9.38 -12.75 5.28
CA TYR A 58 10.03 -13.35 6.43
C TYR A 58 11.56 -13.31 6.28
N VAL A 59 12.25 -12.92 7.35
CA VAL A 59 13.72 -12.94 7.43
C VAL A 59 14.12 -13.69 8.71
N PRO A 60 14.93 -14.77 8.60
CA PRO A 60 15.47 -15.45 9.75
C PRO A 60 16.27 -14.50 10.65
N GLY A 61 16.12 -14.64 11.97
CA GLY A 61 16.84 -13.84 12.96
C GLY A 61 16.00 -12.76 13.64
N ALA A 62 14.83 -12.40 13.11
CA ALA A 62 13.87 -11.54 13.83
C ALA A 62 13.43 -12.17 15.15
N TYR A 63 13.15 -11.37 16.17
CA TYR A 63 12.52 -11.82 17.41
C TYR A 63 11.12 -12.40 17.17
N LEU A 64 10.28 -11.63 16.46
CA LEU A 64 8.96 -12.04 16.00
C LEU A 64 8.72 -11.47 14.60
N ALA A 65 8.06 -12.24 13.75
CA ALA A 65 7.65 -11.84 12.42
C ALA A 65 6.15 -12.09 12.25
N PHE A 66 5.37 -11.02 12.09
CA PHE A 66 3.94 -11.07 11.88
C PHE A 66 3.60 -10.87 10.40
N ASP A 67 2.85 -11.80 9.82
CA ASP A 67 2.40 -11.73 8.43
C ASP A 67 1.02 -12.36 8.26
N HIS A 68 0.39 -12.10 7.14
CA HIS A 68 -0.89 -12.64 6.71
C HIS A 68 -0.91 -12.97 5.20
N HIS A 69 0.22 -12.80 4.49
CA HIS A 69 0.29 -13.15 3.08
C HIS A 69 0.42 -14.65 2.87
N PHE A 70 -0.57 -15.26 2.21
CA PHE A 70 -0.51 -16.68 1.85
C PHE A 70 0.78 -17.06 1.10
N SER A 71 1.33 -16.18 0.26
CA SER A 71 2.59 -16.43 -0.44
C SER A 71 3.77 -16.72 0.50
N GLU A 72 3.80 -16.13 1.69
CA GLU A 72 4.88 -16.35 2.66
C GLU A 72 4.77 -17.71 3.36
N THR A 73 3.56 -18.30 3.43
CA THR A 73 3.36 -19.70 3.86
C THR A 73 3.90 -20.72 2.86
N LEU A 74 4.01 -20.34 1.58
CA LEU A 74 4.55 -21.18 0.52
C LEU A 74 6.05 -21.03 0.34
N ARG A 75 6.59 -19.84 0.64
CA ARG A 75 8.01 -19.49 0.45
C ARG A 75 8.90 -19.95 1.59
N ASN A 76 8.35 -20.04 2.80
CA ASN A 76 9.11 -20.28 4.02
C ASN A 76 8.66 -21.57 4.69
N GLU A 77 9.59 -22.24 5.35
CA GLU A 77 9.24 -23.31 6.30
C GLU A 77 8.57 -22.70 7.55
N GLN A 78 7.89 -23.54 8.33
CA GLN A 78 7.26 -23.08 9.56
C GLN A 78 8.31 -22.81 10.64
N HIS A 79 8.35 -21.57 11.14
CA HIS A 79 9.24 -21.17 12.24
C HIS A 79 8.42 -20.67 13.43
N ALA A 80 8.89 -20.95 14.65
CA ALA A 80 8.17 -20.58 15.88
C ALA A 80 8.01 -19.06 16.06
N ASN A 81 8.94 -18.27 15.55
CA ASN A 81 8.89 -16.81 15.56
C ASN A 81 8.11 -16.21 14.36
N HIS A 82 7.66 -17.04 13.41
CA HIS A 82 6.87 -16.61 12.27
C HIS A 82 5.38 -16.78 12.58
N ILE A 83 4.79 -15.72 13.10
CA ILE A 83 3.37 -15.64 13.46
C ILE A 83 2.59 -15.23 12.22
N ILE A 84 2.10 -16.22 11.47
CA ILE A 84 1.41 -16.01 10.21
C ILE A 84 0.00 -16.56 10.24
N ASP A 85 -0.98 -15.73 9.83
CA ASP A 85 -2.36 -16.16 9.59
C ASP A 85 -2.81 -15.72 8.20
N PRO A 86 -2.81 -16.60 7.19
CA PRO A 86 -3.20 -16.25 5.83
C PRO A 86 -4.69 -15.93 5.65
N ALA A 87 -5.52 -16.18 6.67
CA ALA A 87 -6.93 -15.79 6.67
C ALA A 87 -7.16 -14.40 7.27
N ALA A 88 -6.16 -13.84 7.97
CA ALA A 88 -6.28 -12.52 8.56
C ALA A 88 -6.28 -11.42 7.47
N PRO A 89 -7.17 -10.40 7.60
CA PRO A 89 -7.29 -9.33 6.61
C PRO A 89 -6.14 -8.31 6.63
N SER A 90 -5.31 -8.29 7.68
CA SER A 90 -4.17 -7.38 7.86
C SER A 90 -3.12 -7.99 8.80
N ALA A 91 -1.87 -7.54 8.77
CA ALA A 91 -0.88 -7.96 9.77
C ALA A 91 -1.19 -7.36 11.15
N ALA A 92 -1.79 -6.17 11.20
CA ALA A 92 -2.27 -5.56 12.45
C ALA A 92 -3.29 -6.45 13.15
N ARG A 93 -4.17 -7.14 12.40
CA ARG A 93 -5.09 -8.14 12.97
C ARG A 93 -4.34 -9.30 13.60
N VAL A 94 -3.30 -9.81 12.93
CA VAL A 94 -2.47 -10.91 13.46
C VAL A 94 -1.79 -10.49 14.77
N VAL A 95 -1.22 -9.27 14.82
CA VAL A 95 -0.66 -8.70 16.05
C VAL A 95 -1.72 -8.58 17.14
N TYR A 96 -2.88 -8.00 16.80
CA TYR A 96 -3.98 -7.78 17.73
C TYR A 96 -4.47 -9.09 18.37
N ASP A 97 -4.74 -10.10 17.55
CA ASP A 97 -5.26 -11.39 18.00
C ASP A 97 -4.19 -12.19 18.77
N HIS A 98 -2.92 -12.16 18.32
CA HIS A 98 -1.81 -12.86 18.99
C HIS A 98 -1.62 -12.42 20.45
N PHE A 99 -1.75 -11.12 20.72
CA PHE A 99 -1.56 -10.59 22.07
C PHE A 99 -2.83 -10.59 22.94
N GLY A 100 -3.96 -11.13 22.46
CA GLY A 100 -5.19 -11.29 23.27
C GLY A 100 -6.31 -10.31 22.94
N GLY A 101 -6.22 -9.63 21.79
CA GLY A 101 -7.27 -8.78 21.24
C GLY A 101 -7.76 -7.71 22.21
N LYS A 102 -9.08 -7.53 22.31
CA LYS A 102 -9.68 -6.43 23.09
C LYS A 102 -9.27 -6.42 24.57
N GLN A 103 -8.95 -7.58 25.13
CA GLN A 103 -8.50 -7.69 26.53
C GLN A 103 -7.11 -7.06 26.71
N ALA A 104 -6.22 -7.22 25.74
CA ALA A 104 -4.88 -6.63 25.76
C ALA A 104 -4.86 -5.18 25.26
N PHE A 105 -5.81 -4.82 24.40
CA PHE A 105 -5.89 -3.52 23.73
C PHE A 105 -7.20 -2.77 24.05
N PRO A 106 -7.47 -2.43 25.33
CA PRO A 106 -8.76 -1.84 25.71
C PRO A 106 -8.96 -0.42 25.16
N ARG A 107 -7.89 0.34 24.89
CA ARG A 107 -7.95 1.71 24.35
C ARG A 107 -8.03 1.75 22.82
N ILE A 108 -7.60 0.67 22.17
CA ILE A 108 -7.67 0.57 20.72
C ILE A 108 -9.13 0.45 20.30
N SER A 109 -9.58 1.36 19.44
CA SER A 109 -10.96 1.38 18.97
C SER A 109 -11.22 0.22 18.00
N ASP A 110 -12.43 -0.35 18.08
CA ASP A 110 -12.84 -1.40 17.15
C ASP A 110 -12.97 -0.84 15.72
N GLU A 111 -13.24 0.47 15.61
CA GLU A 111 -13.30 1.20 14.35
C GLU A 111 -11.93 1.25 13.64
N MET A 112 -10.85 1.57 14.35
CA MET A 112 -9.50 1.58 13.76
C MET A 112 -9.11 0.19 13.28
N MET A 113 -9.40 -0.84 14.08
CA MET A 113 -9.13 -2.24 13.70
C MET A 113 -9.98 -2.68 12.50
N ALA A 114 -11.25 -2.29 12.41
CA ALA A 114 -12.07 -2.55 11.23
C ALA A 114 -11.56 -1.80 9.99
N ALA A 115 -11.05 -0.58 10.17
CA ALA A 115 -10.52 0.23 9.09
C ALA A 115 -9.23 -0.34 8.49
N VAL A 116 -8.29 -0.80 9.32
CA VAL A 116 -7.03 -1.41 8.82
C VAL A 116 -7.30 -2.73 8.09
N ASP A 117 -8.20 -3.56 8.62
CA ASP A 117 -8.63 -4.81 7.99
C ASP A 117 -9.23 -4.56 6.61
N LYS A 118 -10.10 -3.55 6.52
CA LYS A 118 -10.71 -3.13 5.26
C LYS A 118 -9.67 -2.60 4.26
N ALA A 119 -8.72 -1.81 4.76
CA ALA A 119 -7.72 -1.15 3.93
C ALA A 119 -6.76 -2.13 3.27
N ASP A 120 -6.23 -3.07 4.05
CA ASP A 120 -5.20 -3.98 3.56
C ASP A 120 -5.80 -5.09 2.67
N SER A 121 -7.01 -5.56 2.99
CA SER A 121 -7.81 -6.45 2.11
C SER A 121 -8.45 -5.74 0.90
N ALA A 122 -8.27 -4.42 0.80
CA ALA A 122 -8.80 -3.54 -0.25
C ALA A 122 -10.31 -3.66 -0.46
N GLN A 123 -11.08 -3.80 0.61
CA GLN A 123 -12.54 -3.99 0.59
C GLN A 123 -13.29 -2.65 0.55
N PHE A 124 -12.90 -1.73 -0.35
CA PHE A 124 -13.56 -0.44 -0.49
C PHE A 124 -14.73 -0.48 -1.46
N SER A 125 -15.81 0.22 -1.12
CA SER A 125 -16.88 0.50 -2.07
C SER A 125 -16.46 1.57 -3.10
N ARG A 126 -17.20 1.65 -4.21
CA ARG A 126 -16.97 2.69 -5.23
C ARG A 126 -17.07 4.10 -4.64
N GLU A 127 -18.03 4.32 -3.74
CA GLU A 127 -18.22 5.63 -3.10
C GLU A 127 -17.03 6.00 -2.21
N GLU A 128 -16.51 5.06 -1.44
CA GLU A 128 -15.33 5.28 -0.60
C GLU A 128 -14.05 5.54 -1.38
N ILE A 129 -13.98 5.05 -2.62
CA ILE A 129 -12.89 5.37 -3.55
C ILE A 129 -13.04 6.79 -4.10
N LEU A 130 -14.26 7.19 -4.47
CA LEU A 130 -14.53 8.49 -5.09
C LEU A 130 -14.48 9.64 -4.09
N ASN A 131 -15.05 9.43 -2.89
CA ASN A 131 -15.26 10.43 -1.87
C ASN A 131 -14.80 9.90 -0.49
N PRO A 132 -13.49 9.62 -0.32
CA PRO A 132 -12.98 9.07 0.93
C PRO A 132 -13.12 10.06 2.08
N THR A 133 -13.57 9.54 3.22
CA THR A 133 -13.67 10.26 4.50
C THR A 133 -13.09 9.40 5.63
N GLY A 134 -12.90 9.99 6.81
CA GLY A 134 -12.47 9.26 8.01
C GLY A 134 -11.22 8.43 7.78
N TRP A 135 -11.24 7.17 8.25
CA TRP A 135 -10.09 6.27 8.19
C TRP A 135 -9.72 5.90 6.76
N VAL A 136 -10.70 5.84 5.85
CA VAL A 136 -10.45 5.58 4.43
C VAL A 136 -9.60 6.71 3.83
N LEU A 137 -9.92 7.96 4.16
CA LEU A 137 -9.14 9.11 3.74
C LEU A 137 -7.73 9.04 4.32
N LEU A 138 -7.59 8.82 5.62
CA LEU A 138 -6.27 8.70 6.26
C LEU A 138 -5.41 7.61 5.60
N ASN A 139 -5.99 6.43 5.34
CA ASN A 139 -5.33 5.35 4.62
C ASN A 139 -4.80 5.81 3.25
N TYR A 140 -5.61 6.50 2.45
CA TYR A 140 -5.17 7.00 1.16
C TYR A 140 -4.12 8.10 1.26
N LEU A 141 -4.14 8.95 2.30
CA LEU A 141 -3.10 9.95 2.52
C LEU A 141 -1.75 9.29 2.87
N MET A 142 -1.77 8.18 3.60
CA MET A 142 -0.57 7.44 4.00
C MET A 142 -0.01 6.55 2.87
N ASP A 143 -0.84 6.16 1.91
CA ASP A 143 -0.40 5.38 0.76
C ASP A 143 0.53 6.20 -0.14
N ALA A 144 1.81 5.85 -0.18
CA ALA A 144 2.79 6.51 -1.05
C ALA A 144 2.38 6.49 -2.54
N ARG A 145 1.56 5.52 -2.97
CA ARG A 145 1.05 5.42 -4.35
C ARG A 145 0.02 6.50 -4.68
N THR A 146 -0.60 7.12 -3.67
CA THR A 146 -1.45 8.30 -3.86
C THR A 146 -0.64 9.46 -4.44
N GLY A 147 0.67 9.50 -4.21
CA GLY A 147 1.55 10.45 -4.89
C GLY A 147 1.62 11.84 -4.28
N LEU A 148 1.13 12.02 -3.04
CA LEU A 148 1.24 13.30 -2.32
C LEU A 148 2.69 13.76 -2.19
N GLY A 149 3.64 12.84 -2.01
CA GLY A 149 5.07 13.15 -1.90
C GLY A 149 5.69 13.80 -3.15
N ARG A 150 4.98 13.84 -4.29
CA ARG A 150 5.41 14.59 -5.49
C ARG A 150 5.31 16.11 -5.28
N PHE A 151 4.50 16.54 -4.32
CA PHE A 151 4.24 17.95 -4.00
C PHE A 151 5.08 18.32 -2.77
N ARG A 152 6.09 19.19 -2.96
CA ARG A 152 7.23 19.36 -2.03
C ARG A 152 7.01 20.37 -0.88
N ASN A 153 5.79 20.56 -0.40
CA ASN A 153 5.47 21.69 0.50
C ASN A 153 4.77 21.29 1.81
N PHE A 154 5.09 20.12 2.37
CA PHE A 154 4.57 19.71 3.68
C PHE A 154 5.50 20.18 4.80
N THR A 155 4.92 20.56 5.94
CA THR A 155 5.65 21.06 7.11
C THR A 155 6.58 19.98 7.68
N VAL A 156 6.08 18.75 7.73
CA VAL A 156 6.85 17.57 8.17
C VAL A 156 6.97 16.54 7.06
N SER A 157 8.03 15.72 7.11
CA SER A 157 8.16 14.57 6.22
C SER A 157 7.09 13.52 6.50
N ASN A 158 6.76 12.67 5.51
CA ASN A 158 5.85 11.54 5.75
C ASN A 158 6.37 10.60 6.85
N TYR A 159 7.69 10.44 6.98
CA TYR A 159 8.27 9.63 8.05
C TYR A 159 7.95 10.22 9.42
N GLN A 160 8.17 11.52 9.60
CA GLN A 160 7.87 12.20 10.86
C GLN A 160 6.36 12.15 11.15
N LEU A 161 5.51 12.41 10.15
CA LEU A 161 4.07 12.30 10.31
C LEU A 161 3.63 10.90 10.77
N MET A 162 4.20 9.84 10.19
CA MET A 162 3.91 8.47 10.61
C MET A 162 4.33 8.23 12.07
N MET A 163 5.46 8.78 12.51
CA MET A 163 5.90 8.69 13.92
C MET A 163 4.93 9.41 14.86
N ASP A 164 4.47 10.59 14.47
CA ASP A 164 3.52 11.38 15.27
C ASP A 164 2.15 10.69 15.34
N LEU A 165 1.68 10.15 14.21
CA LEU A 165 0.40 9.44 14.12
C LEU A 165 0.33 8.20 15.01
N ILE A 166 1.45 7.53 15.29
CA ILE A 166 1.48 6.40 16.24
C ILE A 166 1.01 6.84 17.63
N GLY A 167 1.38 8.06 18.05
CA GLY A 167 0.91 8.64 19.30
C GLY A 167 -0.55 9.06 19.23
N TYR A 168 -0.95 9.74 18.15
CA TYR A 168 -2.30 10.28 18.00
C TYR A 168 -3.38 9.20 17.85
N CYS A 169 -3.13 8.16 17.05
CA CYS A 169 -4.08 7.08 16.79
C CYS A 169 -4.56 6.32 18.03
N ARG A 170 -3.82 6.39 19.14
CA ARG A 170 -4.20 5.77 20.41
C ARG A 170 -5.27 6.57 21.16
N ASP A 171 -5.16 7.89 21.15
CA ASP A 171 -5.88 8.76 22.09
C ASP A 171 -6.89 9.70 21.40
N HIS A 172 -6.91 9.75 20.07
CA HIS A 172 -7.73 10.68 19.29
C HIS A 172 -8.74 9.94 18.40
N SER A 173 -9.89 10.57 18.16
CA SER A 173 -10.83 10.14 17.13
C SER A 173 -10.26 10.41 15.74
N ILE A 174 -10.86 9.81 14.72
CA ILE A 174 -10.45 10.05 13.34
C ILE A 174 -10.68 11.49 12.89
N GLU A 175 -11.75 12.14 13.36
CA GLU A 175 -12.02 13.56 13.09
C GLU A 175 -10.92 14.45 13.69
N GLU A 176 -10.47 14.15 14.91
CA GLU A 176 -9.40 14.86 15.58
C GLU A 176 -8.06 14.65 14.86
N ILE A 177 -7.76 13.42 14.43
CA ILE A 177 -6.56 13.10 13.65
C ILE A 177 -6.55 13.86 12.32
N LEU A 178 -7.67 13.87 11.59
CA LEU A 178 -7.78 14.60 10.31
C LEU A 178 -7.71 16.12 10.49
N ALA A 179 -7.99 16.63 11.71
CA ALA A 179 -7.88 18.03 12.04
C ALA A 179 -6.47 18.46 12.50
N LEU A 180 -5.55 17.52 12.77
CA LEU A 180 -4.16 17.84 13.10
C LEU A 180 -3.52 18.65 11.97
N PRO A 181 -2.75 19.72 12.25
CA PRO A 181 -2.21 20.61 11.22
C PRO A 181 -1.48 19.88 10.07
N ASP A 182 -0.59 18.94 10.41
CA ASP A 182 0.22 18.19 9.45
C ASP A 182 -0.59 17.16 8.62
N VAL A 183 -1.71 16.68 9.18
CA VAL A 183 -2.65 15.82 8.45
C VAL A 183 -3.55 16.68 7.57
N LYS A 184 -4.04 17.79 8.11
CA LYS A 184 -4.93 18.72 7.44
C LYS A 184 -4.30 19.35 6.19
N GLU A 185 -3.02 19.72 6.22
CA GLU A 185 -2.34 20.21 5.00
C GLU A 185 -2.34 19.16 3.87
N ARG A 186 -2.27 17.86 4.21
CA ARG A 186 -2.34 16.75 3.25
C ARG A 186 -3.76 16.50 2.76
N VAL A 187 -4.74 16.59 3.66
CA VAL A 187 -6.16 16.55 3.31
C VAL A 187 -6.48 17.66 2.32
N ASP A 188 -6.12 18.89 2.65
CA ASP A 188 -6.42 20.07 1.84
C ASP A 188 -5.77 19.95 0.45
N LEU A 189 -4.51 19.49 0.37
CA LEU A 189 -3.84 19.25 -0.92
C LEU A 189 -4.49 18.11 -1.72
N TYR A 190 -4.84 17.00 -1.07
CA TYR A 190 -5.54 15.88 -1.72
C TYR A 190 -6.88 16.34 -2.30
N MET A 191 -7.66 17.10 -1.52
CA MET A 191 -8.96 17.63 -1.94
C MET A 191 -8.82 18.67 -3.05
N GLN A 192 -7.83 19.57 -2.96
CA GLN A 192 -7.55 20.62 -3.96
C GLN A 192 -7.34 20.06 -5.37
N TYR A 193 -6.72 18.88 -5.49
CA TYR A 193 -6.38 18.28 -6.77
C TYR A 193 -7.35 17.19 -7.24
N GLN A 194 -8.44 16.92 -6.53
CA GLN A 194 -9.36 15.83 -6.90
C GLN A 194 -9.93 16.00 -8.31
N ASP A 195 -10.35 17.20 -8.68
CA ASP A 195 -10.96 17.44 -9.99
C ASP A 195 -9.93 17.39 -11.11
N GLN A 196 -8.71 17.92 -10.88
CA GLN A 196 -7.60 17.81 -11.82
C GLN A 196 -7.17 16.35 -12.01
N ALA A 197 -7.17 15.54 -10.94
CA ALA A 197 -6.85 14.13 -11.03
C ALA A 197 -7.92 13.36 -11.83
N ARG A 198 -9.21 13.63 -11.61
CA ARG A 198 -10.31 13.03 -12.38
C ARG A 198 -10.28 13.46 -13.85
N GLU A 199 -10.02 14.74 -14.14
CA GLU A 199 -9.86 15.24 -15.51
C GLU A 199 -8.68 14.54 -16.20
N GLN A 200 -7.53 14.49 -15.53
CA GLN A 200 -6.32 13.87 -16.05
C GLN A 200 -6.54 12.39 -16.36
N ILE A 201 -7.15 11.64 -15.44
CA ILE A 201 -7.49 10.23 -15.67
C ILE A 201 -8.41 10.10 -16.89
N THR A 202 -9.46 10.92 -16.98
CA THR A 202 -10.41 10.88 -18.10
C THR A 202 -9.74 11.14 -19.45
N ARG A 203 -8.87 12.15 -19.52
CA ARG A 203 -8.18 12.56 -20.74
C ARG A 203 -7.09 11.58 -21.17
N CYS A 204 -6.40 10.97 -20.21
CA CYS A 204 -5.27 10.08 -20.46
C CYS A 204 -5.64 8.60 -20.59
N ALA A 205 -6.87 8.24 -20.23
CA ALA A 205 -7.33 6.86 -20.26
C ALA A 205 -7.85 6.44 -21.64
N LYS A 206 -7.54 5.20 -21.99
CA LYS A 206 -8.09 4.52 -23.17
C LYS A 206 -8.53 3.12 -22.76
N VAL A 207 -9.79 2.80 -23.04
CA VAL A 207 -10.37 1.48 -22.78
C VAL A 207 -10.06 0.53 -23.93
N HIS A 208 -9.61 -0.67 -23.58
CA HIS A 208 -9.23 -1.76 -24.47
C HIS A 208 -9.91 -3.06 -24.03
N GLY A 209 -11.23 -3.15 -24.21
CA GLY A 209 -12.00 -4.28 -23.68
C GLY A 209 -12.11 -4.18 -22.15
N ASN A 210 -11.62 -5.19 -21.43
CA ASN A 210 -11.61 -5.25 -19.96
C ASN A 210 -10.49 -4.45 -19.29
N LEU A 211 -9.56 -3.91 -20.08
CA LEU A 211 -8.40 -3.17 -19.63
C LEU A 211 -8.58 -1.66 -19.86
N VAL A 212 -8.25 -0.85 -18.86
CA VAL A 212 -8.02 0.60 -19.03
C VAL A 212 -6.52 0.91 -19.01
N LEU A 213 -6.01 1.48 -20.11
CA LEU A 213 -4.65 2.01 -20.19
C LEU A 213 -4.67 3.51 -19.88
N LEU A 214 -3.95 3.92 -18.84
CA LEU A 214 -3.72 5.31 -18.48
C LEU A 214 -2.33 5.75 -18.96
N ASN A 215 -2.27 6.54 -20.03
CA ASN A 215 -1.02 7.05 -20.59
C ASN A 215 -0.66 8.42 -19.99
N LEU A 216 0.29 8.44 -19.07
CA LEU A 216 0.74 9.65 -18.37
C LEU A 216 2.06 10.22 -18.92
N LEU A 217 2.56 9.73 -20.05
CA LEU A 217 3.88 10.14 -20.58
C LEU A 217 3.95 11.61 -21.02
N LEU A 218 2.81 12.18 -21.40
CA LEU A 218 2.69 13.57 -21.84
C LEU A 218 2.31 14.52 -20.70
N GLU A 219 2.02 13.99 -19.51
CA GLU A 219 1.64 14.79 -18.36
C GLU A 219 2.88 15.35 -17.66
N GLU A 220 2.95 16.68 -17.54
CA GLU A 220 4.01 17.34 -16.79
C GLU A 220 3.88 17.07 -15.28
N THR A 221 2.64 17.12 -14.78
CA THR A 221 2.30 16.85 -13.38
C THR A 221 1.36 15.66 -13.30
N ILE A 222 1.67 14.67 -12.47
CA ILE A 222 0.74 13.59 -12.12
C ILE A 222 0.09 13.94 -10.78
N TYR A 223 -1.20 14.28 -10.82
CA TYR A 223 -1.95 14.73 -9.64
C TYR A 223 -2.16 13.60 -8.63
N PRO A 224 -2.30 13.93 -7.33
CA PRO A 224 -2.50 12.90 -6.32
C PRO A 224 -3.89 12.30 -6.45
N ALA A 225 -3.95 10.98 -6.43
CA ALA A 225 -5.18 10.21 -6.53
C ALA A 225 -4.98 8.88 -5.84
N ASN A 226 -5.95 8.42 -5.05
CA ASN A 226 -5.87 7.08 -4.51
C ASN A 226 -5.80 6.06 -5.66
N ARG A 227 -5.03 4.98 -5.46
CA ARG A 227 -4.71 3.99 -6.51
C ARG A 227 -5.92 3.26 -7.11
N PHE A 228 -7.09 3.38 -6.49
CA PHE A 228 -8.31 2.73 -6.96
C PHE A 228 -9.21 3.64 -7.77
N LEU A 229 -8.92 4.94 -7.84
CA LEU A 229 -9.76 5.94 -8.52
C LEU A 229 -10.04 5.56 -9.98
N VAL A 230 -9.05 5.02 -10.68
CA VAL A 230 -9.20 4.54 -12.06
C VAL A 230 -10.32 3.51 -12.20
N TYR A 231 -10.48 2.58 -11.26
CA TYR A 231 -11.52 1.55 -11.31
C TYR A 231 -12.90 2.12 -10.96
N ALA A 232 -12.95 3.10 -10.06
CA ALA A 232 -14.21 3.78 -9.77
C ALA A 232 -14.70 4.64 -10.94
N MET A 233 -13.79 5.15 -11.76
CA MET A 233 -14.10 5.88 -12.99
C MET A 233 -14.42 4.97 -14.17
N TYR A 234 -13.76 3.82 -14.26
CA TYR A 234 -13.96 2.79 -15.29
C TYR A 234 -14.40 1.45 -14.68
N PRO A 235 -15.60 1.37 -14.08
CA PRO A 235 -16.07 0.17 -13.37
C PRO A 235 -16.28 -1.04 -14.29
N GLU A 236 -16.36 -0.84 -15.61
CA GLU A 236 -16.40 -1.88 -16.63
C GLU A 236 -15.04 -2.56 -16.88
N CYS A 237 -13.94 -1.98 -16.38
CA CYS A 237 -12.60 -2.54 -16.51
C CYS A 237 -12.20 -3.29 -15.23
N ASN A 238 -11.77 -4.54 -15.40
CA ASN A 238 -11.33 -5.41 -14.30
C ASN A 238 -9.81 -5.33 -14.04
N ILE A 239 -9.07 -4.59 -14.89
CA ILE A 239 -7.62 -4.40 -14.80
C ILE A 239 -7.20 -3.06 -15.41
N SER A 240 -6.13 -2.47 -14.91
CA SER A 240 -5.54 -1.24 -15.45
C SER A 240 -4.04 -1.37 -15.71
N ILE A 241 -3.54 -0.56 -16.65
CA ILE A 241 -2.11 -0.28 -16.83
C ILE A 241 -1.91 1.23 -16.70
N HIS A 242 -1.01 1.66 -15.82
CA HIS A 242 -0.47 3.02 -15.81
C HIS A 242 0.86 3.03 -16.54
N MET A 243 0.96 3.80 -17.61
CA MET A 243 2.19 4.00 -18.38
C MET A 243 2.76 5.37 -18.03
N MET A 244 3.92 5.40 -17.39
CA MET A 244 4.53 6.63 -16.88
C MET A 244 6.05 6.61 -17.03
N TRP A 245 6.67 7.78 -16.97
CA TRP A 245 8.13 7.89 -16.95
C TRP A 245 8.70 7.29 -15.67
N GLY A 246 9.78 6.51 -15.79
CA GLY A 246 10.60 6.16 -14.65
C GLY A 246 11.57 7.27 -14.25
N LEU A 247 12.56 6.91 -13.43
CA LEU A 247 13.48 7.88 -12.85
C LEU A 247 14.18 8.71 -13.93
N ASN A 248 14.12 10.03 -13.80
CA ASN A 248 14.74 10.98 -14.73
C ASN A 248 14.38 10.76 -16.22
N LYS A 249 13.19 10.21 -16.50
CA LYS A 249 12.74 9.88 -17.87
C LYS A 249 13.68 8.93 -18.63
N GLN A 250 14.42 8.07 -17.93
CA GLN A 250 15.38 7.14 -18.54
C GLN A 250 14.71 5.88 -19.12
N ASN A 251 13.52 5.54 -18.65
CA ASN A 251 12.77 4.36 -19.07
C ASN A 251 11.25 4.59 -18.91
N ILE A 252 10.46 3.68 -19.47
CA ILE A 252 8.99 3.66 -19.33
C ILE A 252 8.59 2.60 -18.31
N VAL A 253 7.77 2.98 -17.34
CA VAL A 253 7.21 2.09 -16.33
C VAL A 253 5.79 1.72 -16.75
N PHE A 254 5.51 0.42 -16.81
CA PHE A 254 4.15 -0.11 -16.84
C PHE A 254 3.80 -0.63 -15.45
N ALA A 255 2.84 0.01 -14.79
CA ALA A 255 2.30 -0.46 -13.52
C ALA A 255 0.89 -1.00 -13.73
N THR A 256 0.72 -2.31 -13.52
CA THR A 256 -0.52 -3.02 -13.78
C THR A 256 -1.17 -3.43 -12.47
N GLY A 257 -2.49 -3.28 -12.36
CA GLY A 257 -3.25 -3.71 -11.18
C GLY A 257 -4.65 -4.19 -11.54
N LYS A 258 -5.16 -5.17 -10.79
CA LYS A 258 -6.54 -5.62 -10.86
C LYS A 258 -7.48 -4.64 -10.15
N SER A 259 -8.70 -4.53 -10.66
CA SER A 259 -9.78 -3.78 -10.03
C SER A 259 -10.22 -4.42 -8.72
N ILE A 260 -10.58 -3.58 -7.75
CA ILE A 260 -11.20 -4.02 -6.49
C ILE A 260 -12.73 -3.96 -6.54
N ILE A 261 -13.28 -3.36 -7.59
CA ILE A 261 -14.72 -3.26 -7.87
C ILE A 261 -15.15 -4.48 -8.71
N ASP A 262 -14.47 -4.72 -9.84
CA ASP A 262 -14.62 -5.94 -10.62
C ASP A 262 -13.39 -6.85 -10.44
N ARG A 263 -13.52 -7.85 -9.58
CA ARG A 263 -12.42 -8.79 -9.24
C ARG A 263 -12.34 -9.98 -10.19
N SER A 264 -12.95 -9.91 -11.39
CA SER A 264 -13.01 -11.02 -12.35
C SER A 264 -11.73 -11.28 -13.16
N SER A 265 -10.77 -10.34 -13.14
CA SER A 265 -9.56 -10.45 -13.96
C SER A 265 -8.75 -11.71 -13.66
N ARG A 266 -8.49 -12.49 -14.70
CA ARG A 266 -7.76 -13.78 -14.62
C ARG A 266 -6.26 -13.64 -14.79
N THR A 267 -5.78 -12.45 -15.16
CA THR A 267 -4.36 -12.21 -15.41
C THR A 267 -3.54 -12.38 -14.14
N ASN A 268 -2.54 -13.26 -14.13
CA ASN A 268 -1.52 -13.23 -13.09
C ASN A 268 -0.54 -12.09 -13.41
N VAL A 269 -0.75 -10.93 -12.78
CA VAL A 269 -0.03 -9.70 -13.11
C VAL A 269 1.46 -9.83 -12.84
N GLY A 270 1.85 -10.33 -11.66
CA GLY A 270 3.25 -10.52 -11.30
C GLY A 270 4.00 -11.43 -12.28
N ALA A 271 3.40 -12.56 -12.65
CA ALA A 271 3.98 -13.49 -13.63
C ALA A 271 4.05 -12.89 -15.05
N LEU A 272 3.09 -12.05 -15.43
CA LEU A 272 3.13 -11.32 -16.70
C LEU A 272 4.28 -10.30 -16.71
N MET A 273 4.36 -9.46 -15.68
CA MET A 273 5.39 -8.41 -15.58
C MET A 273 6.81 -8.99 -15.50
N LEU A 274 6.97 -10.16 -14.86
CA LEU A 274 8.26 -10.87 -14.78
C LEU A 274 8.85 -11.21 -16.15
N GLN A 275 8.01 -11.50 -17.15
CA GLN A 275 8.45 -11.81 -18.51
C GLN A 275 9.08 -10.60 -19.23
N TYR A 276 8.87 -9.39 -18.71
CA TYR A 276 9.47 -8.14 -19.20
C TYR A 276 10.49 -7.57 -18.21
N GLY A 277 11.14 -8.42 -17.42
CA GLY A 277 12.16 -8.01 -16.43
C GLY A 277 11.60 -7.29 -15.20
N GLY A 278 10.28 -7.31 -15.02
CA GLY A 278 9.58 -6.75 -13.88
C GLY A 278 9.29 -7.76 -12.79
N GLY A 279 8.18 -7.56 -12.09
CA GLY A 279 7.70 -8.50 -11.07
C GLY A 279 6.46 -7.98 -10.35
N GLY A 280 6.05 -8.71 -9.31
CA GLY A 280 4.88 -8.38 -8.52
C GLY A 280 4.25 -9.62 -7.90
N HIS A 281 2.98 -9.50 -7.54
CA HIS A 281 2.14 -10.60 -7.09
C HIS A 281 0.95 -10.75 -8.06
N GLU A 282 0.05 -11.71 -7.80
CA GLU A 282 -1.00 -12.06 -8.75
C GLU A 282 -1.88 -10.88 -9.18
N ALA A 283 -2.16 -9.95 -8.27
CA ALA A 283 -3.08 -8.83 -8.50
C ALA A 283 -2.41 -7.51 -8.92
N ALA A 284 -1.10 -7.37 -8.75
CA ALA A 284 -0.39 -6.14 -9.11
C ALA A 284 1.09 -6.40 -9.39
N GLY A 285 1.65 -5.61 -10.30
CA GLY A 285 3.06 -5.73 -10.67
C GLY A 285 3.50 -4.58 -11.57
N THR A 286 4.81 -4.46 -11.74
CA THR A 286 5.41 -3.45 -12.60
C THR A 286 6.52 -4.04 -13.45
N CYS A 287 6.74 -3.48 -14.64
CA CYS A 287 7.97 -3.67 -15.41
C CYS A 287 8.49 -2.31 -15.91
N GLN A 288 9.79 -2.25 -16.19
CA GLN A 288 10.46 -1.06 -16.70
C GLN A 288 11.13 -1.40 -18.01
N VAL A 289 10.91 -0.60 -19.04
CA VAL A 289 11.36 -0.91 -20.40
C VAL A 289 12.01 0.28 -21.06
N SER A 290 12.84 0.01 -22.06
CA SER A 290 13.54 1.05 -22.81
C SER A 290 12.55 1.95 -23.57
N VAL A 291 12.94 3.22 -23.76
CA VAL A 291 12.16 4.22 -24.51
C VAL A 291 11.99 3.83 -25.98
N ASP A 292 12.87 2.99 -26.52
CA ASP A 292 12.80 2.56 -27.93
C ASP A 292 11.85 1.37 -28.14
N GLN A 293 11.47 0.66 -27.08
CA GLN A 293 10.68 -0.58 -27.16
C GLN A 293 9.30 -0.48 -26.51
N TYR A 294 8.98 0.64 -25.84
CA TYR A 294 7.78 0.70 -25.01
C TYR A 294 6.47 0.55 -25.79
N GLU A 295 6.41 0.98 -27.06
CA GLU A 295 5.19 0.86 -27.86
C GLU A 295 4.87 -0.59 -28.22
N ASP A 296 5.88 -1.35 -28.64
CA ASP A 296 5.74 -2.77 -28.95
C ASP A 296 5.31 -3.54 -27.70
N ILE A 297 5.97 -3.27 -26.57
CA ILE A 297 5.66 -3.92 -25.29
C ILE A 297 4.27 -3.50 -24.78
N ARG A 298 3.87 -2.24 -24.95
CA ARG A 298 2.53 -1.76 -24.62
C ARG A 298 1.48 -2.59 -25.36
N ASP A 299 1.64 -2.73 -26.67
CA ASP A 299 0.66 -3.42 -27.51
C ASP A 299 0.63 -4.92 -27.22
N GLU A 300 1.78 -5.54 -26.91
CA GLU A 300 1.86 -6.92 -26.44
C GLU A 300 1.15 -7.11 -25.09
N LEU A 301 1.40 -6.25 -24.10
CA LEU A 301 0.75 -6.29 -22.80
C LEU A 301 -0.77 -6.17 -22.93
N ILE A 302 -1.26 -5.21 -23.72
CA ILE A 302 -2.69 -5.03 -24.01
C ILE A 302 -3.26 -6.32 -24.62
N SER A 303 -2.61 -6.88 -25.63
CA SER A 303 -3.06 -8.10 -26.31
C SER A 303 -3.17 -9.28 -25.34
N ARG A 304 -2.13 -9.52 -24.54
CA ARG A 304 -2.08 -10.65 -23.60
C ARG A 304 -3.10 -10.54 -22.48
N ILE A 305 -3.32 -9.34 -21.93
CA ILE A 305 -4.34 -9.14 -20.90
C ILE A 305 -5.74 -9.37 -21.46
N ARG A 306 -6.05 -8.81 -22.64
CA ARG A 306 -7.36 -8.98 -23.29
C ARG A 306 -7.67 -10.42 -23.65
N ALA A 307 -6.66 -11.21 -24.00
CA ALA A 307 -6.82 -12.62 -24.30
C ALA A 307 -7.29 -13.45 -23.08
N GLN A 308 -7.13 -12.93 -21.85
CA GLN A 308 -7.47 -13.63 -20.62
C GLN A 308 -8.81 -13.21 -20.01
N GLY A 309 -9.46 -12.18 -20.56
CA GLY A 309 -10.77 -11.72 -20.12
C GLY A 309 -10.73 -10.64 -19.05
#